data_AF-A0A6A6EG76-F1
#
_entry.id   AF-A0A6A6EG76-F1
#
_cell.length_a   1.000
_cell.length_b   1.000
_cell.length_c   1.000
_cell.angle_alpha   90.00
_cell.angle_beta   90.00
_cell.angle_gamma   90.00
#
_symmetry.space_group_name_H-M   'P 1'
#
loop_
_entity.id
_entity.type
_entity.pdbx_description
1 polymer ?
#
loop_
_entity_poly.entity_id
_entity_poly.type
_entity_poly.pdbx_seq_one_letter_code
_entity_poly.pdbx_strand_id
1 'polypeptide(L)'
;MANILPAASSPPPAAEAASAITPINLILLSLFVFLVYLRLKPAKPQTLPRAPPPTVFRTFTPPELFPYNGLNGMPVYLAVRGRVFDVTAGRNFYGPGGPYANFAGRDASRGLACGSFDEDMLTKDLDGPLDTLADLGDEQMEALQGWEERFLEKYLVVGKLVAVGSDEAKAAAAQK
;
A
#
# COMPACT_ATOMS: atom_id res chain seq x y z
N MET A 1 -66.33 -56.21 67.48
CA MET A 1 -65.06 -56.84 67.08
C MET A 1 -65.22 -57.19 65.61
N ALA A 2 -64.45 -56.75 64.64
CA ALA A 2 -63.06 -56.29 64.56
C ALA A 2 -63.02 -55.25 63.40
N ASN A 3 -62.51 -54.05 63.62
CA ASN A 3 -61.10 -53.68 63.49
C ASN A 3 -60.88 -52.96 62.15
N ILE A 4 -60.97 -51.63 62.22
CA ILE A 4 -60.48 -50.69 61.22
C ILE A 4 -58.96 -50.83 61.22
N LEU A 5 -58.36 -51.21 60.09
CA LEU A 5 -56.91 -51.12 59.86
C LEU A 5 -56.61 -50.24 58.64
N PRO A 6 -55.47 -49.53 58.63
CA PRO A 6 -55.27 -48.30 57.87
C PRO A 6 -54.45 -48.46 56.59
N ALA A 7 -54.64 -47.46 55.71
CA ALA A 7 -53.72 -46.83 54.75
C ALA A 7 -52.65 -47.67 54.02
N ALA A 8 -52.66 -47.57 52.68
CA ALA A 8 -51.44 -47.60 51.87
C ALA A 8 -51.47 -46.42 50.89
N SER A 9 -50.78 -45.33 51.25
CA SER A 9 -50.41 -44.28 50.30
C SER A 9 -49.33 -44.84 49.37
N SER A 10 -49.58 -44.87 48.07
CA SER A 10 -48.56 -45.18 47.08
C SER A 10 -47.41 -44.16 47.16
N PRO A 11 -46.13 -44.59 47.13
CA PRO A 11 -45.03 -43.65 47.02
C PRO A 11 -45.11 -42.93 45.66
N PRO A 12 -44.72 -41.65 45.56
CA PRO A 12 -44.57 -41.01 44.25
C PRO A 12 -43.52 -41.79 43.45
N PRO A 13 -43.70 -41.98 42.13
CA PRO A 13 -42.68 -42.62 41.31
C PRO A 13 -41.39 -41.82 41.46
N ALA A 14 -40.32 -42.52 41.87
CA ALA A 14 -39.00 -41.96 41.97
C ALA A 14 -38.65 -41.28 40.64
N ALA A 15 -38.20 -40.03 40.69
CA ALA A 15 -37.61 -39.37 39.54
C ALA A 15 -36.43 -40.25 39.08
N GLU A 16 -36.63 -41.01 38.00
CA GLU A 16 -35.56 -41.70 37.31
C GLU A 16 -34.52 -40.64 36.95
N ALA A 17 -33.40 -40.67 37.65
CA ALA A 17 -32.24 -39.89 37.27
C ALA A 17 -31.82 -40.41 35.89
N ALA A 18 -32.31 -39.77 34.84
CA ALA A 18 -31.94 -40.03 33.47
C ALA A 18 -30.40 -40.10 33.44
N SER A 19 -29.87 -41.24 33.01
CA SER A 19 -28.43 -41.45 33.01
C SER A 19 -27.78 -40.30 32.27
N ALA A 20 -26.78 -39.67 32.88
CA ALA A 20 -26.11 -38.52 32.28
C ALA A 20 -25.48 -38.86 30.91
N ILE A 21 -25.32 -40.15 30.62
CA ILE A 21 -24.67 -40.74 29.45
C ILE A 21 -25.72 -41.33 28.50
N THR A 22 -26.69 -40.51 28.08
CA THR A 22 -27.55 -40.85 26.95
C THR A 22 -26.86 -40.49 25.62
N PRO A 23 -27.17 -41.18 24.51
CA PRO A 23 -26.62 -40.83 23.19
C PRO A 23 -26.95 -39.38 22.79
N ILE A 24 -28.09 -38.86 23.24
CA ILE A 24 -28.46 -37.46 23.01
C ILE A 24 -27.57 -36.48 23.78
N ASN A 25 -27.21 -36.77 25.04
CA ASN A 25 -26.28 -35.94 25.81
C ASN A 25 -24.86 -35.99 25.22
N LEU A 26 -24.44 -37.10 24.62
CA LEU A 26 -23.15 -37.20 23.93
C LEU A 26 -23.12 -36.33 22.66
N ILE A 27 -24.20 -36.31 21.88
CA ILE A 27 -24.33 -35.43 20.72
C ILE A 27 -24.34 -33.96 21.16
N LEU A 28 -25.10 -33.63 22.21
CA LEU A 28 -25.16 -32.27 22.75
C LEU A 28 -23.82 -31.82 23.32
N LEU A 29 -23.08 -32.69 24.00
CA LEU A 29 -21.76 -32.41 24.54
C LEU A 29 -20.73 -32.21 23.42
N SER A 30 -20.78 -33.05 22.37
CA SER A 30 -19.96 -32.87 21.17
C SER A 30 -20.25 -31.54 20.46
N LEU A 31 -21.52 -31.19 20.27
CA LEU A 31 -21.95 -29.92 19.70
C LEU A 31 -21.46 -28.74 20.57
N PHE A 32 -21.60 -28.85 21.88
CA PHE A 32 -21.16 -27.82 22.83
C PHE A 32 -19.64 -27.61 22.76
N VAL A 33 -18.86 -28.68 22.79
CA VAL A 33 -17.40 -28.64 22.63
C VAL A 33 -17.01 -28.07 21.26
N PHE A 34 -17.72 -28.44 20.20
CA PHE A 34 -17.48 -27.92 18.85
C PHE A 34 -17.78 -26.42 18.75
N LEU A 35 -18.89 -25.94 19.31
CA LEU A 35 -19.24 -24.52 19.35
C LEU A 35 -18.24 -23.72 20.20
N VAL A 36 -17.79 -24.27 21.33
CA VAL A 36 -16.75 -23.68 22.18
C VAL A 36 -15.42 -23.63 21.42
N TYR A 37 -15.05 -24.69 20.70
CA TYR A 37 -13.86 -24.71 19.85
C TYR A 37 -13.94 -23.67 18.73
N LEU A 38 -15.10 -23.50 18.10
CA LEU A 38 -15.32 -22.45 17.10
C LEU A 38 -15.22 -21.04 17.68
N ARG A 39 -15.57 -20.83 18.95
CA ARG A 39 -15.47 -19.53 19.65
C ARG A 39 -14.07 -19.25 20.20
N LEU A 40 -13.33 -20.28 20.60
CA LEU A 40 -11.97 -20.19 21.15
C LEU A 40 -10.88 -20.18 20.08
N LYS A 41 -11.20 -20.45 18.81
CA LYS A 41 -10.27 -20.28 17.69
C LYS A 41 -9.81 -18.82 17.63
N PRO A 42 -8.55 -18.51 17.99
CA PRO A 42 -8.08 -17.13 18.00
C PRO A 42 -8.09 -16.58 16.57
N ALA A 43 -8.73 -15.43 16.38
CA ALA A 43 -8.61 -14.70 15.13
C ALA A 43 -7.13 -14.39 14.87
N LYS A 44 -6.66 -14.62 13.64
CA LYS A 44 -5.27 -14.30 13.26
C LYS A 44 -4.99 -12.84 13.65
N PRO A 45 -3.89 -12.54 14.37
CA PRO A 45 -3.53 -11.17 14.71
C PRO A 45 -3.50 -10.33 13.44
N GLN A 46 -4.26 -9.22 13.41
CA GLN A 46 -4.18 -8.29 12.29
C GLN A 46 -2.81 -7.63 12.33
N THR A 47 -1.91 -8.03 11.43
CA THR A 47 -0.64 -7.34 11.21
C THR A 47 -0.97 -6.05 10.46
N LEU A 48 -1.01 -4.92 11.17
CA LEU A 48 -1.09 -3.62 10.53
C LEU A 48 0.14 -3.48 9.62
N PRO A 49 -0.02 -3.12 8.33
CA PRO A 49 1.11 -2.82 7.49
C PRO A 49 1.90 -1.69 8.15
N ARG A 50 3.22 -1.87 8.26
CA ARG A 50 4.14 -0.86 8.78
C ARG A 50 3.88 0.42 8.01
N ALA A 51 3.53 1.49 8.73
CA ALA A 51 3.36 2.80 8.11
C ALA A 51 4.64 3.11 7.30
N PRO A 52 4.53 3.52 6.03
CA PRO A 52 5.69 3.90 5.25
C PRO A 52 6.45 4.98 6.01
N PRO A 53 7.80 4.97 5.97
CA PRO A 53 8.59 5.99 6.64
C PRO A 53 8.12 7.38 6.17
N PRO A 54 8.16 8.40 7.06
CA PRO A 54 7.75 9.74 6.70
C PRO A 54 8.58 10.21 5.51
N THR A 55 7.92 10.43 4.37
CA THR A 55 8.56 10.97 3.17
C THR A 55 8.88 12.43 3.44
N VAL A 56 10.14 12.71 3.75
CA VAL A 56 10.63 14.08 3.92
C VAL A 56 10.63 14.73 2.54
N PHE A 57 9.85 15.78 2.37
CA PHE A 57 9.85 16.55 1.14
C PHE A 57 11.24 17.15 0.93
N ARG A 58 11.91 16.78 -0.16
CA ARG A 58 13.27 17.21 -0.46
C ARG A 58 13.35 17.82 -1.85
N THR A 59 14.18 18.84 -1.97
CA THR A 59 14.55 19.41 -3.26
C THR A 59 15.62 18.53 -3.90
N PHE A 60 15.39 18.11 -5.15
CA PHE A 60 16.32 17.32 -5.94
C PHE A 60 16.78 18.14 -7.14
N THR A 61 18.03 17.94 -7.52
CA THR A 61 18.55 18.36 -8.82
C THR A 61 18.63 17.14 -9.75
N PRO A 62 18.67 17.30 -11.08
CA PRO A 62 18.77 16.16 -11.99
C PRO A 62 19.94 15.18 -11.68
N PRO A 63 21.17 15.62 -11.34
CA PRO A 63 22.24 14.69 -10.98
C PRO A 63 22.00 14.01 -9.62
N GLU A 64 21.29 14.66 -8.68
CA GLU A 64 20.90 14.04 -7.43
C GLU A 64 19.75 13.03 -7.59
N LEU A 65 18.89 13.21 -8.61
CA LEU A 65 17.76 12.33 -8.88
C LEU A 65 18.20 11.05 -9.63
N PHE A 66 19.22 11.15 -10.47
CA PHE A 66 19.70 10.06 -11.33
C PHE A 66 20.02 8.73 -10.61
N PRO A 67 20.63 8.71 -9.40
CA PRO A 67 20.88 7.46 -8.67
C PRO A 67 19.61 6.72 -8.21
N TYR A 68 18.45 7.37 -8.22
CA TYR A 68 17.16 6.80 -7.80
C TYR A 68 16.43 6.12 -8.96
N ASN A 69 17.14 5.28 -9.71
CA ASN A 69 16.62 4.57 -10.88
C ASN A 69 16.22 3.10 -10.57
N GLY A 70 16.22 2.70 -9.30
CA GLY A 70 15.92 1.31 -8.92
C GLY A 70 17.08 0.32 -9.02
N LEU A 71 18.24 0.75 -9.50
CA LEU A 71 19.48 -0.05 -9.48
C LEU A 71 20.04 -0.11 -8.06
N ASN A 72 20.84 -1.14 -7.77
CA ASN A 72 21.51 -1.32 -6.47
C ASN A 72 20.56 -1.38 -5.25
N GLY A 73 19.29 -1.70 -5.46
CA GLY A 73 18.28 -1.73 -4.39
C GLY A 73 17.80 -0.35 -3.94
N MET A 74 18.16 0.72 -4.65
CA MET A 74 17.64 2.06 -4.42
C MET A 74 16.14 2.15 -4.76
N PRO A 75 15.39 3.09 -4.16
CA PRO A 75 14.03 3.38 -4.58
C PRO A 75 14.01 3.99 -6.00
N VAL A 76 12.85 3.96 -6.64
CA VAL A 76 12.64 4.48 -7.99
C VAL A 76 11.90 5.79 -7.90
N TYR A 77 12.58 6.89 -8.26
CA TYR A 77 11.98 8.21 -8.31
C TYR A 77 11.84 8.70 -9.75
N LEU A 78 10.84 9.54 -9.97
CA LEU A 78 10.50 10.09 -11.27
C LEU A 78 10.09 11.55 -11.10
N ALA A 79 10.54 12.44 -11.97
CA ALA A 79 10.03 13.81 -11.99
C ALA A 79 8.98 14.01 -13.08
N VAL A 80 7.89 14.68 -12.73
CA VAL A 80 6.84 15.13 -13.65
C VAL A 80 6.46 16.56 -13.28
N ARG A 81 6.57 17.47 -14.25
CA ARG A 81 6.30 18.92 -14.14
C ARG A 81 7.01 19.57 -12.94
N GLY A 82 8.27 19.17 -12.71
CA GLY A 82 9.08 19.67 -11.59
C GLY A 82 8.72 19.08 -10.22
N ARG A 83 7.81 18.11 -10.12
CA ARG A 83 7.53 17.37 -8.87
C ARG A 83 8.15 15.99 -8.93
N VAL A 84 8.75 15.54 -7.83
CA VAL A 84 9.36 14.21 -7.73
C VAL A 84 8.40 13.25 -7.03
N PHE A 85 8.08 12.15 -7.71
CA PHE A 85 7.20 11.09 -7.25
C PHE A 85 7.99 9.83 -6.91
N ASP A 86 7.60 9.17 -5.82
CA ASP A 86 8.10 7.85 -5.47
C ASP A 86 7.27 6.77 -6.17
N VAL A 87 7.87 6.18 -7.20
CA VAL A 87 7.27 5.11 -8.00
C VAL A 87 7.83 3.74 -7.65
N THR A 88 8.43 3.58 -6.46
CA THR A 88 8.96 2.30 -5.96
C THR A 88 7.88 1.23 -5.88
N ALA A 89 6.62 1.59 -5.59
CA ALA A 89 5.48 0.67 -5.64
C ALA A 89 5.23 0.12 -7.06
N GLY A 90 5.64 0.87 -8.10
CA GLY A 90 5.58 0.50 -9.51
C GLY A 90 6.91 -0.01 -10.08
N ARG A 91 7.81 -0.56 -9.25
CA ARG A 91 9.16 -1.01 -9.69
C ARG A 91 9.15 -1.97 -10.88
N ASN A 92 8.08 -2.73 -11.10
CA ASN A 92 7.97 -3.61 -12.28
C ASN A 92 7.86 -2.84 -13.61
N PHE A 93 7.41 -1.58 -13.57
CA PHE A 93 7.23 -0.74 -14.74
C PHE A 93 8.39 0.25 -14.92
N TYR A 94 8.79 0.90 -13.83
CA TYR A 94 9.81 1.97 -13.83
C TYR A 94 11.17 1.51 -13.35
N GLY A 95 11.28 0.32 -12.75
CA GLY A 95 12.56 -0.22 -12.32
C GLY A 95 13.34 -0.84 -13.47
N PRO A 96 14.55 -1.36 -13.19
CA PRO A 96 15.42 -1.93 -14.21
C PRO A 96 14.75 -3.08 -14.96
N GLY A 97 14.73 -2.99 -16.29
CA GLY A 97 14.09 -3.98 -17.17
C GLY A 97 12.59 -3.77 -17.41
N GLY A 98 11.99 -2.75 -16.79
CA GLY A 98 10.61 -2.34 -17.07
C GLY A 98 10.50 -1.52 -18.37
N PRO A 99 9.30 -1.46 -18.99
CA PRO A 99 9.08 -0.68 -20.22
C PRO A 99 9.32 0.82 -20.04
N TYR A 100 9.24 1.33 -18.81
CA TYR A 100 9.42 2.75 -18.48
C TYR A 100 10.68 2.99 -17.64
N ALA A 101 11.64 2.06 -17.67
CA ALA A 101 12.92 2.19 -16.97
C ALA A 101 13.72 3.43 -17.38
N ASN A 102 13.53 3.88 -18.62
CA ASN A 102 14.17 5.06 -19.21
C ASN A 102 13.89 6.35 -18.43
N PHE A 103 12.73 6.42 -17.77
CA PHE A 103 12.32 7.58 -16.99
C PHE A 103 12.82 7.55 -15.54
N ALA A 104 13.34 6.41 -15.08
CA ALA A 104 13.78 6.24 -13.71
C ALA A 104 14.95 7.18 -13.38
N GLY A 105 14.80 7.98 -12.34
CA GLY A 105 15.80 8.95 -11.90
C GLY A 105 15.90 10.20 -12.80
N ARG A 106 14.95 10.43 -13.71
CA ARG A 106 14.97 11.55 -14.66
C ARG A 106 13.66 12.33 -14.66
N ASP A 107 13.64 13.44 -15.40
CA ASP A 107 12.41 14.16 -15.74
C ASP A 107 11.73 13.49 -16.94
N ALA A 108 10.50 13.02 -16.73
CA ALA A 108 9.68 12.40 -17.77
C ALA A 108 8.60 13.32 -18.33
N SER A 109 8.60 14.59 -17.96
CA SER A 109 7.56 15.54 -18.39
C SER A 109 7.39 15.58 -19.91
N ARG A 110 8.49 15.70 -20.67
CA ARG A 110 8.45 15.72 -22.13
C ARG A 110 8.00 14.39 -22.72
N GLY A 111 8.55 13.27 -22.24
CA GLY A 111 8.18 11.93 -22.72
C GLY A 111 6.69 11.62 -22.50
N LEU A 112 6.16 11.98 -21.34
CA LEU A 112 4.73 11.81 -21.01
C LEU A 112 3.83 12.74 -21.83
N ALA A 113 4.25 14.00 -22.04
CA ALA A 113 3.48 14.97 -22.82
C ALA A 113 3.38 14.59 -24.30
N CYS A 114 4.47 14.10 -24.88
CA CYS A 114 4.53 13.67 -26.29
C CYS A 114 4.09 12.22 -26.51
N GLY A 115 3.89 11.44 -25.44
CA GLY A 115 3.62 10.00 -25.54
C GLY A 115 4.76 9.18 -26.16
N SER A 116 5.99 9.70 -26.13
CA SER A 116 7.19 9.03 -26.63
C SER A 116 8.04 8.52 -25.47
N PHE A 117 8.50 7.29 -25.60
CA PHE A 117 9.38 6.60 -24.65
C PHE A 117 10.82 6.52 -25.15
N ASP A 118 11.13 7.25 -26.24
CA ASP A 118 12.43 7.23 -26.88
C ASP A 118 13.48 7.90 -26.00
N GLU A 119 14.69 7.31 -25.94
CA GLU A 119 15.81 7.85 -25.17
C GLU A 119 16.22 9.25 -25.64
N ASP A 120 15.91 9.59 -26.90
CA ASP A 120 16.18 10.90 -27.48
C ASP A 120 15.33 12.03 -26.89
N MET A 121 14.17 11.70 -26.31
CA MET A 121 13.26 12.64 -25.66
C MET A 121 13.52 12.80 -24.16
N LEU A 122 14.48 12.05 -23.61
CA LEU A 122 14.91 12.19 -22.23
C LEU A 122 15.85 13.38 -22.06
N THR A 123 15.89 13.94 -20.86
CA THR A 123 16.90 14.94 -20.48
C THR A 123 18.29 14.31 -20.60
N LYS A 124 18.99 14.57 -21.70
CA LYS A 124 20.35 14.03 -21.95
C LYS A 124 21.39 14.70 -21.06
N ASP A 125 21.21 16.01 -20.82
CA ASP A 125 22.11 16.81 -19.99
C ASP A 125 21.59 16.93 -18.57
N LEU A 126 22.11 16.09 -17.67
CA LEU A 126 21.80 16.15 -16.23
C LEU A 126 22.34 17.44 -15.58
N ASP A 127 23.41 18.02 -16.12
CA ASP A 127 23.98 19.30 -15.65
C ASP A 127 23.42 20.52 -16.40
N GLY A 128 22.51 20.29 -17.36
CA GLY A 128 21.91 21.33 -18.19
C GLY A 128 20.74 22.06 -17.51
N PRO A 129 20.20 23.10 -18.17
CA PRO A 129 18.94 23.71 -17.75
C PRO A 129 17.81 22.68 -17.79
N LEU A 130 16.88 22.76 -16.82
CA LEU A 130 15.65 21.97 -16.88
C LEU A 130 14.91 22.28 -18.17
N ASP A 131 14.27 21.25 -18.72
CA ASP A 131 13.41 21.41 -19.87
C ASP A 131 12.24 22.33 -19.53
N THR A 132 12.19 23.48 -20.21
CA THR A 132 11.19 24.51 -19.96
C THR A 132 9.81 24.16 -20.50
N LEU A 133 9.67 23.07 -21.29
CA LEU A 133 8.40 22.60 -21.83
C LEU A 133 7.65 23.67 -22.67
N ALA A 134 8.34 24.73 -23.09
CA ALA A 134 7.77 25.91 -23.74
C ALA A 134 7.38 25.68 -25.20
N ASP A 135 7.85 24.58 -25.78
CA ASP A 135 7.59 24.12 -27.14
C ASP A 135 6.40 23.16 -27.24
N LEU A 136 5.77 22.82 -26.11
CA LEU A 136 4.58 21.96 -26.08
C LEU A 136 3.32 22.77 -26.39
N GLY A 137 2.51 22.26 -27.32
CA GLY A 137 1.18 22.78 -27.62
C GLY A 137 0.15 22.42 -26.55
N ASP A 138 -1.02 23.05 -26.63
CA ASP A 138 -2.09 22.94 -25.63
C ASP A 138 -2.52 21.48 -25.37
N GLU A 139 -2.65 20.67 -26.42
CA GLU A 139 -3.03 19.24 -26.29
C GLU A 139 -2.01 18.42 -25.51
N GLN A 140 -0.71 18.66 -25.73
CA GLN A 140 0.36 17.95 -25.05
C GLN A 140 0.45 18.40 -23.59
N MET A 141 0.16 19.68 -23.33
CA MET A 141 0.09 20.23 -21.99
C MET A 141 -1.09 19.65 -21.20
N GLU A 142 -2.25 19.48 -21.83
CA GLU A 142 -3.42 18.81 -21.24
C GLU A 142 -3.11 17.34 -20.94
N ALA A 143 -2.46 16.63 -21.87
CA ALA A 143 -2.01 15.25 -21.64
C ALA A 143 -1.07 15.15 -20.44
N LEU A 144 -0.10 16.08 -20.31
CA LEU A 144 0.82 16.11 -19.18
C LEU A 144 0.11 16.39 -17.85
N GLN A 145 -0.89 17.28 -17.83
CA GLN A 145 -1.71 17.52 -16.63
C GLN A 145 -2.49 16.26 -16.23
N GLY A 146 -3.10 15.57 -17.19
CA GLY A 146 -3.79 14.30 -16.94
C GLY A 146 -2.86 13.18 -16.45
N TRP A 147 -1.57 13.23 -16.81
CA TRP A 147 -0.55 12.37 -16.20
C TRP A 147 -0.22 12.82 -14.77
N GLU A 148 0.05 14.11 -14.55
CA GLU A 148 0.35 14.68 -13.22
C GLU A 148 -0.72 14.27 -12.18
N GLU A 149 -2.00 14.38 -12.52
CA GLU A 149 -3.12 13.96 -11.65
C GLU A 149 -3.08 12.47 -11.32
N ARG A 150 -2.90 11.60 -12.32
CA ARG A 150 -2.78 10.15 -12.09
C ARG A 150 -1.59 9.80 -11.20
N PHE A 151 -0.48 10.52 -11.34
CA PHE A 151 0.68 10.32 -10.48
C PHE A 151 0.41 10.81 -9.05
N LEU A 152 -0.32 11.91 -8.87
CA LEU A 152 -0.72 12.42 -7.54
C LEU A 152 -1.69 11.48 -6.82
N GLU A 153 -2.59 10.82 -7.55
CA GLU A 153 -3.52 9.84 -6.95
C GLU A 153 -2.82 8.55 -6.54
N LYS A 154 -1.85 8.09 -7.34
CA LYS A 154 -1.26 6.76 -7.20
C LYS A 154 0.05 6.74 -6.40
N TYR A 155 0.82 7.82 -6.42
CA TYR A 155 2.17 7.88 -5.89
C TYR A 155 2.36 9.05 -4.93
N LEU A 156 3.33 8.89 -4.02
CA LEU A 156 3.67 9.92 -3.05
C LEU A 156 4.61 10.94 -3.67
N VAL A 157 4.36 12.22 -3.42
CA VAL A 157 5.29 13.30 -3.78
C VAL A 157 6.39 13.37 -2.72
N VAL A 158 7.61 13.05 -3.11
CA VAL A 158 8.79 13.07 -2.24
C VAL A 158 9.58 14.37 -2.35
N GLY A 159 9.27 15.21 -3.34
CA GLY A 159 10.07 16.40 -3.56
C GLY A 159 9.72 17.26 -4.75
N LYS A 160 10.60 18.21 -5.01
CA LYS A 160 10.58 19.08 -6.19
C LYS A 160 11.89 18.95 -6.94
N LEU A 161 11.82 18.86 -8.26
CA LEU A 161 12.98 18.89 -9.15
C LEU A 161 13.27 20.34 -9.52
N VAL A 162 14.51 20.78 -9.32
CA VAL A 162 14.97 22.15 -9.60
C VAL A 162 16.24 22.11 -10.44
N ALA A 163 16.44 23.14 -11.27
CA ALA A 163 17.63 23.24 -12.11
C ALA A 163 18.89 23.43 -11.27
N VAL A 164 20.01 22.89 -11.76
CA VAL A 164 21.33 23.04 -11.15
C VAL A 164 21.68 24.53 -11.12
N GLY A 165 21.82 25.12 -9.93
CA GLY A 165 22.17 26.53 -9.74
C GLY A 165 21.02 27.50 -9.47
N SER A 166 19.77 27.04 -9.46
CA SER A 166 18.63 27.83 -8.96
C SER A 166 18.80 28.18 -7.46
N ASP A 167 18.19 29.28 -7.02
CA ASP A 167 18.30 29.72 -5.63
C ASP A 167 17.69 28.69 -4.66
N GLU A 168 16.64 27.99 -5.09
CA GLU A 168 16.06 26.85 -4.35
C GLU A 168 17.03 25.67 -4.22
N ALA A 169 17.79 25.35 -5.28
CA ALA A 169 18.82 24.31 -5.24
C ALA A 169 19.96 24.69 -4.27
N LYS A 170 20.40 25.95 -4.29
CA LYS A 170 21.43 26.46 -3.38
C LYS A 170 20.95 26.47 -1.93
N ALA A 171 19.71 26.88 -1.69
CA ALA A 171 19.11 26.86 -0.36
C ALA A 171 18.99 25.43 0.19
N ALA A 172 18.58 24.47 -0.65
CA ALA A 172 18.51 23.07 -0.26
C ALA A 172 19.90 22.45 -0.01
N ALA A 173 20.90 22.82 -0.82
CA ALA A 173 22.30 22.42 -0.60
C ALA A 173 22.89 23.02 0.68
N ALA A 174 22.46 24.22 1.07
CA ALA A 174 22.89 24.88 2.31
C ALA A 174 22.21 24.34 3.58
N GLN A 175 21.07 23.66 3.46
CA GLN A 175 20.34 23.02 4.56
C GLN A 175 20.74 21.56 4.80
N LYS A 176 21.62 21.02 3.95
CA LYS A 176 22.11 19.63 3.97
C LYS A 176 23.36 19.50 4.82
#